data_AF-A0A9Q3IMW8-F1
#
_entry.id   AF-A0A9Q3IMW8-F1
#
_cell.length_a   1.000
_cell.length_b   1.000
_cell.length_c   1.000
_cell.angle_alpha   90.00
_cell.angle_beta   90.00
_cell.angle_gamma   90.00
#
_symmetry.space_group_name_H-M   'P 1'
#
loop_
_entity.id
_entity.type
_entity.pdbx_description
1 polymer ?
#
loop_
_entity_poly.entity_id
_entity_poly.type
_entity_poly.pdbx_seq_one_letter_code
_entity_poly.pdbx_strand_id
1 'polypeptide(L)'
;MGQALMKEVPKIKEWPHFSGEEEYDNMDFIRGIDMIKEYFDSTDRLVTERFNTLFTRPAHRWYIKLRQAHGHQSWTWWKTHIINK
;
A
#
# COMPACT_ATOMS: atom_id res chain seq x y z
N MET A 1 -11.28 -4.39 -34.57
CA MET A 1 -10.67 -3.54 -33.51
C MET A 1 -11.16 -4.10 -32.17
N GLY A 2 -10.35 -4.90 -31.49
CA GLY A 2 -10.73 -5.49 -30.20
C GLY A 2 -10.63 -4.45 -29.10
N GLN A 3 -11.70 -4.28 -28.33
CA GLN A 3 -11.70 -3.42 -27.14
C GLN A 3 -10.61 -3.90 -26.19
N ALA A 4 -9.62 -3.05 -25.92
CA ALA A 4 -8.75 -3.24 -24.77
C ALA A 4 -9.65 -3.10 -23.53
N LEU A 5 -9.94 -4.21 -22.86
CA LEU A 5 -10.56 -4.18 -21.54
C LEU A 5 -9.61 -3.40 -20.63
N MET A 6 -9.94 -2.14 -20.36
CA MET A 6 -9.25 -1.37 -19.34
C MET A 6 -9.44 -2.12 -18.02
N LYS A 7 -8.37 -2.72 -17.48
CA LYS A 7 -8.42 -3.39 -16.19
C LYS A 7 -8.64 -2.34 -15.12
N GLU A 8 -9.84 -2.29 -14.57
CA GLU A 8 -10.17 -1.35 -13.48
C GLU A 8 -9.43 -1.74 -12.21
N VAL A 9 -8.75 -0.77 -11.58
CA VAL A 9 -8.06 -0.98 -10.29
C VAL A 9 -9.09 -1.45 -9.24
N PRO A 10 -8.78 -2.45 -8.39
CA PRO A 10 -9.70 -2.94 -7.37
C PRO A 10 -10.14 -1.82 -6.41
N LYS A 11 -11.35 -1.96 -5.86
CA LYS A 11 -11.86 -1.05 -4.85
C LYS A 11 -10.98 -1.13 -3.61
N ILE A 12 -10.77 -0.02 -2.92
CA ILE A 12 -9.87 0.05 -1.76
C ILE A 12 -10.18 -0.98 -0.65
N LYS A 13 -11.44 -1.39 -0.50
CA LYS A 13 -11.88 -2.44 0.43
C LYS A 13 -11.34 -3.84 0.11
N GLU A 14 -10.87 -4.05 -1.12
CA GLU A 14 -10.33 -5.32 -1.63
C GLU A 14 -8.80 -5.35 -1.54
N TRP A 15 -8.18 -4.26 -1.08
CA TRP A 15 -6.75 -4.17 -0.88
C TRP A 15 -6.35 -4.77 0.48
N PRO A 16 -5.12 -5.27 0.62
CA PRO A 16 -4.63 -5.74 1.91
C PRO A 16 -4.62 -4.58 2.91
N HIS A 17 -4.97 -4.87 4.17
CA HIS A 17 -4.85 -3.93 5.28
C HIS A 17 -3.64 -4.32 6.12
N PHE A 18 -2.99 -3.34 6.75
CA PHE A 18 -1.82 -3.59 7.60
C PHE A 18 -2.07 -2.98 8.98
N SER A 19 -1.98 -3.84 10.00
CA SER A 19 -2.19 -3.51 11.41
C SER A 19 -0.87 -3.35 12.16
N GLY A 20 0.17 -4.06 11.72
CA GLY A 20 1.48 -4.14 12.36
C GLY A 20 1.46 -4.92 13.68
N GLU A 21 0.45 -5.76 13.92
CA GLU A 21 0.26 -6.51 15.16
C GLU A 21 0.55 -8.01 15.01
N GLU A 22 0.40 -8.58 13.80
CA GLU A 22 0.58 -10.01 13.54
C GLU A 22 1.95 -10.33 12.93
N GLU A 23 2.48 -11.52 13.21
CA GLU A 23 3.68 -12.03 12.56
C GLU A 23 3.41 -12.17 11.05
N TYR A 24 4.30 -11.61 10.21
CA TYR A 24 4.20 -11.59 8.73
C TYR A 24 3.18 -10.63 8.09
N ASP A 25 2.41 -9.85 8.85
CA ASP A 25 1.48 -8.82 8.33
C ASP A 25 2.16 -7.85 7.34
N ASN A 26 3.43 -7.54 7.61
CA ASN A 26 4.27 -6.70 6.76
C ASN A 26 4.53 -7.31 5.36
N MET A 27 4.86 -8.60 5.29
CA MET A 27 5.23 -9.27 4.04
C MET A 27 4.01 -9.53 3.17
N ASP A 28 2.88 -9.92 3.76
CA ASP A 28 1.64 -10.18 3.02
C ASP A 28 1.03 -8.88 2.49
N PHE A 29 1.08 -7.80 3.29
CA PHE A 29 0.73 -6.47 2.80
C PHE A 29 1.59 -6.04 1.61
N ILE A 30 2.91 -6.15 1.72
CA ILE A 30 3.84 -5.76 0.65
C ILE A 30 3.57 -6.55 -0.63
N ARG A 31 3.43 -7.87 -0.53
CA ARG A 31 3.16 -8.75 -1.69
C ARG A 31 1.83 -8.40 -2.35
N GLY A 32 0.78 -8.19 -1.57
CA GLY A 32 -0.53 -7.83 -2.10
C GLY A 32 -0.50 -6.49 -2.86
N ILE A 33 0.22 -5.50 -2.34
CA ILE A 33 0.41 -4.22 -3.04
C ILE A 33 1.25 -4.39 -4.31
N ASP A 34 2.35 -5.15 -4.26
CA ASP A 34 3.19 -5.42 -5.44
C ASP A 34 2.37 -6.11 -6.56
N MET A 35 1.53 -7.09 -6.22
CA MET A 35 0.62 -7.75 -7.18
C MET A 35 -0.38 -6.77 -7.81
N ILE A 36 -0.97 -5.88 -7.02
CA ILE A 36 -1.90 -4.87 -7.53
C ILE A 36 -1.18 -3.88 -8.45
N LYS A 37 0.02 -3.45 -8.09
CA LYS A 37 0.83 -2.56 -8.94
C LYS A 37 1.16 -3.21 -10.27
N GLU A 38 1.57 -4.48 -10.25
CA GLU A 38 1.90 -5.23 -11.46
C GLU A 38 0.66 -5.46 -12.34
N TYR A 39 -0.45 -5.91 -11.76
CA TYR A 39 -1.62 -6.30 -12.54
C TYR A 39 -2.39 -5.11 -13.14
N PHE A 40 -2.36 -3.97 -12.46
CA PHE A 40 -3.13 -2.77 -12.82
C PHE A 40 -2.26 -1.56 -13.19
N ASP A 41 -0.97 -1.75 -13.42
CA ASP A 41 0.00 -0.68 -13.75
C ASP A 41 -0.12 0.55 -12.84
N SER A 42 -0.27 0.29 -11.53
CA SER A 42 -0.61 1.34 -10.57
C SER A 42 0.62 2.13 -10.12
N THR A 43 0.49 3.46 -10.13
CA THR A 43 1.55 4.37 -9.67
C THR A 43 1.78 4.30 -8.16
N ASP A 44 2.99 4.66 -7.72
CA ASP A 44 3.32 4.78 -6.28
C ASP A 44 2.41 5.79 -5.58
N ARG A 45 2.05 6.87 -6.27
CA ARG A 45 1.14 7.89 -5.75
C ARG A 45 -0.23 7.31 -5.44
N LEU A 46 -0.80 6.52 -6.36
CA LEU A 46 -2.10 5.88 -6.15
C LEU A 46 -2.11 4.98 -4.91
N VAL A 47 -1.04 4.19 -4.74
CA VAL A 47 -0.88 3.28 -3.59
C VAL A 47 -0.73 4.06 -2.29
N THR A 48 0.19 5.03 -2.25
CA THR A 48 0.53 5.78 -1.04
C THR A 48 -0.55 6.75 -0.59
N GLU A 49 -1.45 7.19 -1.47
CA GLU A 49 -2.67 7.93 -1.12
C GLU A 49 -3.69 7.05 -0.38
N ARG A 50 -3.70 5.74 -0.64
CA ARG A 50 -4.61 4.77 -0.02
C ARG A 50 -4.18 4.33 1.38
N PHE A 51 -2.93 4.56 1.77
CA PHE A 51 -2.38 4.15 3.08
C PHE A 51 -3.16 4.68 4.28
N ASN A 52 -3.80 5.85 4.15
CA ASN A 52 -4.64 6.38 5.22
C ASN A 52 -5.83 5.46 5.55
N THR A 53 -6.28 4.64 4.60
CA THR A 53 -7.35 3.65 4.78
C THR A 53 -6.81 2.25 5.01
N LEU A 54 -5.70 1.89 4.36
CA LEU A 54 -5.15 0.53 4.42
C LEU A 54 -4.40 0.26 5.73
N PHE A 55 -3.82 1.30 6.34
CA PHE A 55 -3.22 1.16 7.67
C PHE A 55 -4.26 1.30 8.75
N THR A 56 -4.30 0.32 9.64
CA THR A 56 -5.28 0.24 10.73
C THR A 56 -4.56 0.18 12.07
N ARG A 57 -5.28 0.49 13.16
CA ARG A 57 -4.79 0.34 14.54
C ARG A 57 -3.42 1.08 14.78
N PRO A 58 -2.38 0.57 15.48
CA PRO A 58 -1.17 1.36 15.74
C PRO A 58 -0.35 1.66 14.48
N ALA A 59 -0.46 0.86 13.41
CA ALA A 59 0.20 1.14 12.13
C ALA A 59 -0.28 2.46 11.49
N HIS A 60 -1.56 2.81 11.64
CA HIS A 60 -2.09 4.08 11.13
C HIS A 60 -1.40 5.30 11.78
N ARG A 61 -1.24 5.26 13.12
CA ARG A 61 -0.55 6.34 13.85
C ARG A 61 0.93 6.43 13.47
N TRP A 62 1.59 5.29 13.28
CA TRP A 62 2.97 5.24 12.79
C TRP A 62 3.09 5.86 11.40
N TYR A 63 2.20 5.50 10.48
CA TYR A 63 2.16 6.05 9.13
C TYR A 63 2.01 7.57 9.13
N ILE A 64 1.06 8.12 9.90
CA ILE A 64 0.86 9.58 9.96
C ILE A 64 2.15 10.28 10.40
N LYS A 65 2.85 9.76 11.41
CA LYS A 65 4.11 10.34 11.89
C LYS A 65 5.18 10.34 10.80
N LEU A 66 5.38 9.22 10.11
CA LEU A 66 6.36 9.14 9.02
C LEU A 66 5.98 10.05 7.84
N ARG A 67 4.69 10.10 7.50
CA ARG A 67 4.18 10.94 6.41
C ARG A 67 4.35 12.43 6.71
N GLN A 68 4.16 12.85 7.95
CA GLN A 68 4.39 14.23 8.40
C GLN A 68 5.89 14.59 8.39
N ALA A 69 6.76 13.67 8.79
CA ALA A 69 8.20 13.91 8.87
C ALA A 69 8.89 13.91 7.49
N HIS A 70 8.46 13.03 6.57
CA HIS A 70 9.17 12.78 5.31
C HIS A 70 8.36 13.16 4.06
N GLY A 71 7.10 13.57 4.20
CA GLY A 71 6.25 13.97 3.07
C GLY A 71 5.89 12.80 2.14
N HIS A 72 5.70 13.09 0.86
CA HIS A 72 5.40 12.07 -0.15
C HIS A 72 6.66 11.27 -0.48
N GLN A 73 6.58 9.94 -0.35
CA GLN A 73 7.69 9.02 -0.57
C GLN A 73 7.28 7.89 -1.52
N SER A 74 8.27 7.30 -2.19
CA SER A 74 8.08 6.19 -3.12
C SER A 74 7.64 4.91 -2.42
N TRP A 75 7.04 3.98 -3.17
CA TRP A 75 6.65 2.68 -2.63
C TRP A 75 7.87 1.90 -2.11
N THR A 76 9.00 1.96 -2.81
CA THR A 76 10.26 1.34 -2.37
C THR A 76 10.70 1.85 -0.99
N TRP A 77 10.61 3.15 -0.74
CA TRP A 77 10.93 3.74 0.57
C TRP A 77 10.00 3.19 1.66
N TRP A 78 8.70 3.09 1.36
CA TRP A 78 7.72 2.54 2.30
C TRP A 78 7.95 1.05 2.58
N LYS A 79 8.32 0.24 1.58
CA LYS A 79 8.67 -1.18 1.79
C LYS A 79 9.78 -1.34 2.82
N THR A 80 10.85 -0.54 2.73
CA THR A 80 11.94 -0.57 3.72
C THR A 80 11.44 -0.27 5.13
N HIS A 81 10.52 0.68 5.29
CA HIS A 81 10.00 1.04 6.61
C HIS A 81 8.99 0.02 7.16
N ILE A 82 8.16 -0.57 6.29
CA ILE A 82 7.19 -1.61 6.66
C ILE A 82 7.90 -2.91 7.05
N ILE A 83 8.99 -3.29 6.38
CA ILE A 83 9.79 -4.48 6.72
C ILE A 83 10.42 -4.34 8.11
N ASN A 84 10.82 -3.13 8.50
CA ASN A 84 11.49 -2.84 9.77
C ASN A 84 10.52 -2.41 10.89
N LYS A 85 9.21 -2.51 10.66
CA LYS A 85 8.16 -2.07 11.59
C LYS A 85 7.84 -3.11 12.64
#